data_AF-A0A812R6D6-F1
#
_entry.id   AF-A0A812R6D6-F1
#
_cell.length_a   1.000
_cell.length_b   1.000
_cell.length_c   1.000
_cell.angle_alpha   90.00
_cell.angle_beta   90.00
_cell.angle_gamma   90.00
#
_symmetry.space_group_name_H-M   'P 1'
#
loop_
_entity.id
_entity.type
_entity.pdbx_description
1 polymer ?
#
loop_
_entity_poly.entity_id
_entity_poly.type
_entity_poly.pdbx_seq_one_letter_code
_entity_poly.pdbx_strand_id
1 'polypeptide(L)'
;MAAEREEKALGYREESISINVSLSIATWADLVGDAVRQLLWASPTLRQPLVGLDCMDPSHVRQTVGQKLKEAKRDFNKLTAEDLLPAAMLESPRQAQSFRFGQLASLVELPETDSDSDEEEDLPKNARRYALHINFGNEDVGSWIRVVFVAPSPALRTAMAWLAKRQLAARWALTAVFVDSRLPKRA
;
A
#
# COMPACT_ATOMS: atom_id res chain seq x y z
N MET A 1 -24.09 40.87 26.24
CA MET A 1 -23.00 40.29 27.08
C MET A 1 -23.24 38.85 27.54
N ALA A 2 -24.45 38.27 27.47
CA ALA A 2 -24.66 36.85 27.76
C ALA A 2 -24.41 35.92 26.55
N ALA A 3 -24.58 36.43 25.32
CA ALA A 3 -24.43 35.63 24.09
C ALA A 3 -22.97 35.33 23.69
N GLU A 4 -21.97 36.10 24.15
CA GLU A 4 -20.54 35.87 23.84
C GLU A 4 -19.88 34.77 24.68
N ARG A 5 -20.60 34.22 25.68
CA ARG A 5 -20.05 33.15 26.54
C ARG A 5 -20.46 31.74 26.09
N GLU A 6 -21.43 31.59 25.22
CA GLU A 6 -21.85 30.27 24.69
C GLU A 6 -20.99 29.81 23.50
N GLU A 7 -20.38 30.75 22.76
CA GLU A 7 -19.53 30.41 21.60
C GLU A 7 -18.17 29.79 22.02
N LYS A 8 -17.78 29.92 23.29
CA LYS A 8 -16.59 29.24 23.87
C LYS A 8 -16.85 27.80 24.33
N ALA A 9 -18.08 27.33 24.25
CA ALA A 9 -18.46 25.95 24.56
C ALA A 9 -18.62 25.05 23.32
N LEU A 10 -18.30 25.57 22.12
CA LEU A 10 -18.03 24.73 20.96
C LEU A 10 -16.69 24.03 21.19
N GLY A 11 -16.78 22.91 21.92
CA GLY A 11 -15.66 22.02 22.16
C GLY A 11 -14.96 21.73 20.85
N TYR A 12 -13.69 22.13 20.79
CA TYR A 12 -12.73 21.64 19.81
C TYR A 12 -12.74 20.12 19.94
N ARG A 13 -13.55 19.44 19.12
CA ARG A 13 -13.42 18.01 18.92
C ARG A 13 -12.06 17.84 18.27
N GLU A 14 -11.18 17.12 18.94
CA GLU A 14 -9.89 16.74 18.40
C GLU A 14 -10.15 15.82 17.19
N GLU A 15 -10.24 16.42 16.01
CA GLU A 15 -10.33 15.69 14.76
C GLU A 15 -8.98 15.04 14.49
N SER A 16 -8.94 13.71 14.60
CA SER A 16 -7.78 12.91 14.22
C SER A 16 -8.09 12.13 12.96
N ILE A 17 -7.16 12.18 12.01
CA ILE A 17 -7.17 11.32 10.83
C ILE A 17 -6.05 10.30 11.03
N SER A 18 -6.42 9.04 11.20
CA SER A 18 -5.48 7.93 11.19
C SER A 18 -5.58 7.21 9.85
N ILE A 19 -4.44 7.03 9.19
CA ILE A 19 -4.34 6.23 7.97
C ILE A 19 -3.57 4.96 8.35
N ASN A 20 -4.31 3.86 8.46
CA ASN A 20 -3.71 2.55 8.68
C ASN A 20 -3.35 1.96 7.32
N VAL A 21 -2.05 1.84 7.07
CA VAL A 21 -1.54 1.10 5.91
C VAL A 21 -1.21 -0.30 6.40
N SER A 22 -2.07 -1.26 6.06
CA SER A 22 -1.81 -2.67 6.31
C SER A 22 -1.15 -3.28 5.09
N LEU A 23 0.06 -3.78 5.27
CA LEU A 23 0.74 -4.55 4.24
C LEU A 23 0.48 -6.03 4.51
N SER A 24 -0.26 -6.69 3.62
CA SER A 24 -0.25 -8.14 3.59
C SER A 24 1.04 -8.58 2.94
N ILE A 25 1.87 -9.32 3.67
CA ILE A 25 3.01 -10.00 3.07
C ILE A 25 2.42 -11.07 2.15
N ALA A 26 2.59 -10.92 0.84
CA ALA A 26 2.23 -11.96 -0.10
C ALA A 26 3.09 -13.20 0.20
N THR A 27 2.44 -14.35 0.39
CA THR A 27 3.14 -15.61 0.58
C THR A 27 3.48 -16.22 -0.79
N TRP A 28 4.41 -17.17 -0.81
CA TRP A 28 4.64 -17.98 -2.02
C TRP A 28 3.39 -18.70 -2.50
N ALA A 29 2.50 -19.11 -1.57
CA ALA A 29 1.24 -19.74 -1.93
C ALA A 29 0.31 -18.78 -2.67
N ASP A 30 0.24 -17.52 -2.24
CA ASP A 30 -0.57 -16.48 -2.92
C ASP A 30 -0.02 -16.20 -4.32
N LEU A 31 1.30 -16.04 -4.45
CA LEU A 31 1.96 -15.76 -5.72
C LEU A 31 1.76 -16.89 -6.73
N VAL A 32 2.08 -18.13 -6.33
CA VAL A 32 1.93 -19.31 -7.18
C VAL A 32 0.46 -19.55 -7.49
N GLY A 33 -0.43 -19.37 -6.52
CA GLY A 33 -1.87 -19.50 -6.71
C GLY A 33 -2.41 -18.51 -7.74
N ASP A 34 -1.95 -17.26 -7.72
CA ASP A 34 -2.36 -16.26 -8.69
C ASP A 34 -1.82 -16.58 -10.10
N ALA A 35 -0.56 -16.99 -10.21
CA ALA A 35 0.01 -17.40 -11.49
C ALA A 35 -0.72 -18.60 -12.09
N VAL A 36 -1.06 -19.62 -11.27
CA VAL A 36 -1.89 -20.75 -11.70
C VAL A 36 -3.24 -20.25 -12.20
N ARG A 37 -3.90 -19.36 -11.45
CA ARG A 37 -5.20 -18.79 -11.83
C ARG A 37 -5.13 -18.06 -13.18
N GLN A 38 -4.13 -17.21 -13.36
CA GLN A 38 -3.91 -16.49 -14.62
C GLN A 38 -3.64 -17.46 -15.78
N LEU A 39 -2.84 -18.51 -15.55
CA LEU A 39 -2.58 -19.56 -16.54
C LEU A 39 -3.86 -20.30 -16.95
N LEU A 40 -4.70 -20.68 -15.99
CA LEU A 40 -5.99 -21.32 -16.26
C LEU A 40 -6.92 -20.37 -17.04
N TRP A 41 -6.89 -19.07 -16.74
CA TRP A 41 -7.62 -18.05 -17.48
C TRP A 41 -7.05 -17.74 -18.87
N ALA A 42 -5.79 -18.04 -19.15
CA ALA A 42 -5.28 -17.91 -20.51
C ALA A 42 -5.86 -19.01 -21.42
N SER A 43 -5.99 -20.24 -20.91
CA SER A 43 -6.48 -21.39 -21.70
C SER A 43 -7.99 -21.30 -21.98
N PRO A 44 -8.43 -21.24 -23.25
CA PRO A 44 -9.85 -21.28 -23.60
C PRO A 44 -10.52 -22.57 -23.15
N THR A 45 -9.81 -23.69 -23.23
CA THR A 45 -10.28 -25.03 -22.87
C THR A 45 -10.54 -25.18 -21.37
N LEU A 46 -9.69 -24.56 -20.53
CA LEU A 46 -9.79 -24.62 -19.07
C LEU A 46 -10.73 -23.55 -18.50
N ARG A 47 -11.02 -22.49 -19.25
CA ARG A 47 -12.03 -21.47 -18.92
C ARG A 47 -13.48 -21.89 -19.19
N GLN A 48 -13.70 -22.99 -19.89
CA GLN A 48 -15.05 -23.43 -20.22
C GLN A 48 -15.88 -23.64 -18.94
N PRO A 49 -17.14 -23.18 -18.91
CA PRO A 49 -18.01 -23.40 -17.77
C PRO A 49 -18.26 -24.91 -17.58
N LEU A 50 -18.41 -25.33 -16.32
CA LEU A 50 -18.76 -26.70 -15.97
C LEU A 50 -20.27 -26.92 -16.19
N VAL A 51 -20.67 -27.12 -17.44
CA VAL A 51 -22.07 -27.35 -17.83
C VAL A 51 -22.32 -28.83 -18.09
N GLY A 52 -23.47 -29.35 -17.65
CA GLY A 52 -23.94 -30.70 -17.98
C GLY A 52 -23.19 -31.84 -17.27
N LEU A 53 -22.55 -31.57 -16.13
CA LEU A 53 -21.89 -32.62 -15.34
C LEU A 53 -22.90 -33.48 -14.55
N ASP A 54 -24.09 -32.95 -14.30
CA ASP A 54 -25.18 -33.58 -13.55
C ASP A 54 -25.88 -34.69 -14.33
N CYS A 55 -25.88 -34.62 -15.67
CA CYS A 55 -26.48 -35.63 -16.53
C CYS A 55 -25.49 -36.72 -17.00
N MET A 56 -24.22 -36.64 -16.60
CA MET A 56 -23.17 -37.57 -17.01
C MET A 56 -22.97 -38.72 -16.02
N ASP A 57 -22.58 -39.88 -16.55
CA ASP A 57 -22.09 -40.98 -15.71
C ASP A 57 -20.84 -40.53 -14.90
N PRO A 58 -20.74 -40.88 -13.61
CA PRO A 58 -19.59 -40.49 -12.78
C PRO A 58 -18.22 -40.90 -13.35
N SER A 59 -18.13 -42.01 -14.09
CA SER A 59 -16.89 -42.44 -14.73
C SER A 59 -16.47 -41.48 -15.84
N HIS A 60 -17.45 -40.99 -16.61
CA HIS A 60 -17.22 -40.02 -17.66
C HIS A 60 -16.83 -38.64 -17.10
N VAL A 61 -17.48 -38.19 -16.02
CA VAL A 61 -17.08 -36.95 -15.32
C VAL A 61 -15.63 -37.04 -14.85
N ARG A 62 -15.24 -38.16 -14.22
CA ARG A 62 -13.85 -38.38 -13.77
C ARG A 62 -12.86 -38.37 -14.93
N GLN A 63 -13.21 -38.97 -16.06
CA GLN A 63 -12.37 -38.97 -17.26
C GLN A 63 -12.18 -37.54 -17.80
N THR A 64 -13.26 -36.78 -17.95
CA THR A 64 -13.23 -35.41 -18.45
C THR A 64 -12.43 -34.49 -17.53
N VAL A 65 -12.71 -34.52 -16.22
CA VAL A 65 -11.94 -33.75 -15.21
C VAL A 65 -10.48 -34.20 -15.20
N GLY A 66 -10.21 -35.49 -15.31
CA GLY A 66 -8.85 -36.04 -15.38
C GLY A 66 -8.06 -35.52 -16.59
N GLN A 67 -8.71 -35.40 -17.75
CA GLN A 67 -8.10 -34.81 -18.94
C GLN A 67 -7.79 -33.33 -18.76
N LYS A 68 -8.74 -32.53 -18.26
CA LYS A 68 -8.55 -31.10 -17.97
C LYS A 68 -7.46 -30.88 -16.91
N LEU A 69 -7.41 -31.72 -15.88
CA LEU A 69 -6.36 -31.69 -14.86
C LEU A 69 -4.99 -32.04 -15.44
N LYS A 70 -4.91 -33.03 -16.34
CA LYS A 70 -3.65 -33.37 -17.04
C LYS A 70 -3.16 -32.21 -17.90
N GLU A 71 -4.07 -31.51 -18.57
CA GLU A 71 -3.77 -30.30 -19.34
C GLU A 71 -3.26 -29.17 -18.43
N ALA A 72 -3.97 -28.87 -17.35
CA ALA A 72 -3.57 -27.86 -16.36
C ALA A 72 -2.19 -28.16 -15.76
N LYS A 73 -1.91 -29.43 -15.39
CA LYS A 73 -0.59 -29.84 -14.89
C LYS A 73 0.52 -29.66 -15.92
N ARG A 74 0.26 -29.98 -17.18
CA ARG A 74 1.22 -29.78 -18.27
C ARG A 74 1.60 -28.32 -18.39
N ASP A 75 0.62 -27.42 -18.33
CA ASP A 75 0.86 -25.99 -18.51
C ASP A 75 1.46 -25.36 -17.25
N PHE A 76 1.03 -25.78 -16.06
CA PHE A 76 1.68 -25.43 -14.79
C PHE A 76 3.17 -25.78 -14.77
N ASN A 77 3.56 -26.96 -15.27
CA ASN A 77 4.96 -27.37 -15.33
C ASN A 77 5.83 -26.55 -16.31
N LYS A 78 5.22 -25.65 -17.10
CA LYS A 78 5.94 -24.71 -17.98
C LYS A 78 6.20 -23.36 -17.31
N LEU A 79 5.59 -23.09 -16.16
CA LEU A 79 5.78 -21.82 -15.47
C LEU A 79 7.26 -21.63 -15.14
N THR A 80 7.77 -20.44 -15.46
CA THR A 80 9.12 -20.02 -15.13
C THR A 80 9.10 -18.92 -14.06
N ALA A 81 10.27 -18.47 -13.61
CA ALA A 81 10.34 -17.39 -12.62
C ALA A 81 9.76 -16.07 -13.17
N GLU A 82 9.88 -15.86 -14.48
CA GLU A 82 9.35 -14.72 -15.24
C GLU A 82 7.82 -14.68 -15.27
N ASP A 83 7.15 -15.83 -15.19
CA ASP A 83 5.69 -15.89 -15.07
C ASP A 83 5.22 -15.58 -13.64
N LEU A 84 6.08 -15.79 -12.64
CA LEU A 84 5.76 -15.59 -11.23
C LEU A 84 6.11 -14.20 -10.72
N LEU A 85 7.16 -13.58 -11.27
CA LEU A 85 7.74 -12.37 -10.73
C LEU A 85 7.88 -11.30 -11.82
N PRO A 86 7.58 -10.03 -11.52
CA PRO A 86 7.83 -8.95 -12.46
C PRO A 86 9.33 -8.86 -12.77
N ALA A 87 9.70 -8.50 -14.00
CA ALA A 87 11.09 -8.43 -14.46
C ALA A 87 12.01 -7.62 -13.51
N ALA A 88 11.50 -6.52 -12.95
CA ALA A 88 12.23 -5.69 -11.99
C ALA A 88 12.67 -6.45 -10.72
N MET A 89 11.98 -7.53 -10.34
CA MET A 89 12.38 -8.39 -9.22
C MET A 89 13.43 -9.44 -9.61
N LEU A 90 13.56 -9.77 -10.90
CA LEU A 90 14.50 -10.76 -11.41
C LEU A 90 15.83 -10.14 -11.83
N GLU A 91 15.80 -8.95 -12.42
CA GLU A 91 16.98 -8.29 -13.02
C GLU A 91 17.89 -7.62 -11.97
N SER A 92 17.34 -7.21 -10.84
CA SER A 92 18.07 -6.48 -9.81
C SER A 92 18.10 -7.29 -8.52
N PRO A 93 19.24 -7.90 -8.14
CA PRO A 93 19.36 -8.49 -6.82
C PRO A 93 19.14 -7.36 -5.81
N ARG A 94 17.99 -7.38 -5.13
CA ARG A 94 17.78 -6.47 -4.01
C ARG A 94 18.87 -6.80 -3.01
N GLN A 95 19.81 -5.87 -2.81
CA GLN A 95 20.59 -5.92 -1.59
C GLN A 95 19.58 -6.02 -0.46
N ALA A 96 19.76 -7.01 0.42
CA ALA A 96 18.96 -7.12 1.63
C ALA A 96 19.20 -5.83 2.40
N GLN A 97 18.36 -4.83 2.14
CA GLN A 97 18.40 -3.58 2.86
C GLN A 97 17.98 -3.99 4.26
N SER A 98 18.94 -3.94 5.19
CA SER A 98 18.61 -3.96 6.61
C SER A 98 17.47 -2.97 6.76
N PHE A 99 16.28 -3.44 7.15
CA PHE A 99 15.14 -2.57 7.39
C PHE A 99 15.54 -1.61 8.50
N ARG A 100 16.14 -0.48 8.13
CA ARG A 100 16.24 0.66 9.00
C ARG A 100 14.82 1.16 9.09
N PHE A 101 14.33 1.33 10.30
CA PHE A 101 13.08 2.05 10.56
C PHE A 101 13.27 3.50 10.09
N GLY A 102 13.20 3.71 8.78
CA GLY A 102 13.16 4.99 8.13
C GLY A 102 11.74 5.54 8.11
N GLN A 103 11.59 6.72 7.54
CA GLN A 103 10.30 7.35 7.35
C GLN A 103 9.43 6.50 6.41
N LEU A 104 8.46 5.76 6.97
CA LEU A 104 7.59 4.83 6.25
C LEU A 104 6.69 5.53 5.22
N ALA A 105 6.33 6.78 5.47
CA ALA A 105 5.59 7.58 4.52
C ALA A 105 5.92 9.08 4.64
N SER A 106 5.88 9.79 3.52
CA SER A 106 5.90 11.25 3.48
C SER A 106 4.57 11.74 2.91
N LEU A 107 3.96 12.68 3.61
CA LEU A 107 2.81 13.41 3.10
C LEU A 107 3.31 14.74 2.55
N VAL A 108 3.07 14.99 1.27
CA VAL A 108 3.49 16.18 0.55
C VAL A 108 2.25 16.93 0.10
N GLU A 109 2.19 18.21 0.41
CA GLU A 109 1.17 19.09 -0.15
C GLU A 109 1.47 19.28 -1.63
N LEU A 110 0.50 18.97 -2.49
CA LEU A 110 0.65 19.19 -3.93
C LEU A 110 0.38 20.67 -4.23
N PRO A 111 1.15 21.29 -5.13
CA PRO A 111 0.81 22.63 -5.59
C PRO A 111 -0.60 22.60 -6.19
N GLU A 112 -1.32 23.70 -6.02
CA GLU A 112 -2.50 24.01 -6.83
C GLU A 112 -1.98 24.05 -8.27
N THR A 113 -2.10 22.94 -8.99
CA THR A 113 -1.84 22.94 -10.42
C THR A 113 -2.93 23.78 -11.03
N ASP A 114 -2.57 24.70 -11.93
CA ASP A 114 -3.51 25.40 -12.82
C ASP A 114 -4.08 24.36 -13.82
N SER A 115 -4.74 23.32 -13.31
CA SER A 115 -5.27 22.24 -14.10
C SER A 115 -6.53 22.73 -14.79
N ASP A 116 -6.41 23.04 -16.08
CA ASP A 116 -7.52 23.17 -17.04
C ASP A 116 -8.31 21.86 -17.24
N SER A 117 -8.29 20.95 -16.26
CA SER A 117 -9.08 19.73 -16.29
C SER A 117 -10.47 20.03 -15.74
N ASP A 118 -11.49 19.91 -16.60
CA ASP A 118 -12.91 20.11 -16.31
C ASP A 118 -13.49 19.23 -15.17
N GLU A 119 -12.67 18.45 -14.47
CA GLU A 119 -13.06 17.59 -13.34
C GLU A 119 -12.92 18.28 -11.96
N GLU A 120 -12.52 19.55 -11.91
CA GLU A 120 -12.20 20.26 -10.65
C GLU A 120 -13.37 21.09 -10.08
N GLU A 121 -14.56 21.08 -10.70
CA GLU A 121 -15.65 22.03 -10.41
C GLU A 121 -16.32 21.89 -9.01
N ASP A 122 -16.12 20.80 -8.26
CA ASP A 122 -16.84 20.56 -7.00
C ASP A 122 -15.98 20.54 -5.72
N LEU A 123 -14.71 20.96 -5.79
CA LEU A 123 -13.89 20.99 -4.58
C LEU A 123 -14.28 22.16 -3.65
N PRO A 124 -14.36 21.94 -2.32
CA PRO A 124 -14.56 23.04 -1.37
C PRO A 124 -13.48 24.12 -1.55
N LYS A 125 -13.86 25.40 -1.48
CA LYS A 125 -12.96 26.56 -1.68
C LYS A 125 -11.71 26.61 -0.79
N ASN A 126 -11.65 25.76 0.24
CA ASN A 126 -10.54 25.66 1.19
C ASN A 126 -9.94 24.25 1.23
N ALA A 127 -10.19 23.41 0.24
CA ALA A 127 -9.64 22.07 0.19
C ALA A 127 -8.23 22.11 -0.43
N ARG A 128 -7.31 21.30 0.11
CA ARG A 128 -5.96 21.15 -0.42
C ARG A 128 -5.69 19.70 -0.81
N ARG A 129 -4.87 19.51 -1.83
CA ARG A 129 -4.48 18.20 -2.34
C ARG A 129 -3.20 17.77 -1.65
N TYR A 130 -3.17 16.54 -1.13
CA TYR A 130 -1.99 15.95 -0.53
C TYR A 130 -1.66 14.64 -1.25
N ALA A 131 -0.37 14.37 -1.42
CA ALA A 131 0.15 13.09 -1.85
C ALA A 131 0.82 12.38 -0.68
N LEU A 132 0.29 11.23 -0.30
CA LEU A 132 0.96 10.30 0.61
C LEU A 132 1.84 9.36 -0.23
N HIS A 133 3.13 9.48 -0.04
CA HIS A 133 4.15 8.60 -0.58
C HIS A 133 4.50 7.57 0.49
N ILE A 134 4.25 6.30 0.23
CA ILE A 134 4.63 5.21 1.15
C ILE A 134 5.96 4.65 0.64
N ASN A 135 7.03 4.90 1.40
CA ASN A 135 8.38 4.47 1.08
C ASN A 135 8.68 3.18 1.85
N PHE A 136 8.78 2.07 1.12
CA PHE A 136 9.07 0.74 1.64
C PHE A 136 10.56 0.56 1.98
N GLY A 137 11.15 1.52 2.69
CA GLY A 137 12.60 1.53 2.98
C GLY A 137 13.47 1.95 1.80
N ASN A 138 12.89 2.34 0.65
CA ASN A 138 13.65 2.93 -0.45
C ASN A 138 14.02 4.38 -0.09
N GLU A 139 15.30 4.74 -0.24
CA GLU A 139 15.79 6.10 0.01
C GLU A 139 15.43 7.06 -1.14
N ASP A 140 15.17 6.52 -2.34
CA ASP A 140 14.71 7.29 -3.50
C ASP A 140 13.19 7.54 -3.47
N VAL A 141 12.79 8.74 -3.90
CA VAL A 141 11.40 9.27 -3.92
C VAL A 141 10.45 8.50 -4.89
N GLY A 142 10.92 7.39 -5.47
CA GLY A 142 10.11 6.43 -6.22
C GLY A 142 9.21 5.63 -5.29
N SER A 143 8.21 6.26 -4.69
CA SER A 143 7.18 5.59 -3.90
C SER A 143 6.41 4.62 -4.78
N TRP A 144 6.35 3.34 -4.41
CA TRP A 144 5.57 2.33 -5.14
C TRP A 144 4.07 2.64 -5.14
N ILE A 145 3.60 3.40 -4.16
CA ILE A 145 2.20 3.81 -4.03
C ILE A 145 2.16 5.30 -3.73
N ARG A 146 1.47 6.05 -4.59
CA ARG A 146 1.12 7.46 -4.39
C ARG A 146 -0.39 7.55 -4.19
N VAL A 147 -0.82 7.92 -2.99
CA VAL A 147 -2.23 8.18 -2.71
C VAL A 147 -2.45 9.68 -2.73
N VAL A 148 -3.29 10.16 -3.65
CA VAL A 148 -3.69 11.57 -3.68
C VAL A 148 -5.06 11.69 -3.01
N PHE A 149 -5.17 12.58 -2.03
CA PHE A 149 -6.45 12.88 -1.40
C PHE A 149 -6.63 14.38 -1.20
N VAL A 150 -7.89 14.79 -1.09
CA VAL A 150 -8.28 16.18 -0.87
C VAL A 150 -8.80 16.33 0.54
N ALA A 151 -8.38 17.38 1.25
CA ALA A 151 -8.87 17.61 2.60
C ALA A 151 -8.90 19.09 3.01
N PRO A 152 -9.73 19.47 4.01
CA PRO A 152 -9.91 20.87 4.40
C PRO A 152 -8.63 21.48 5.02
N SER A 153 -8.28 22.69 4.58
CA SER A 153 -7.00 23.37 4.86
C SER A 153 -6.65 23.64 6.35
N PRO A 154 -7.58 23.97 7.28
CA PRO A 154 -7.13 24.35 8.63
C PRO A 154 -6.82 23.15 9.55
N ALA A 155 -7.54 22.03 9.40
CA ALA A 155 -7.42 20.88 10.31
C ALA A 155 -6.08 20.13 10.11
N LEU A 156 -5.74 19.84 8.85
CA LEU A 156 -4.53 19.10 8.51
C LEU A 156 -3.25 19.86 8.76
N ARG A 157 -3.23 21.19 8.55
CA ARG A 157 -2.04 22.00 8.83
C ARG A 157 -1.62 21.91 10.30
N THR A 158 -2.61 21.90 11.19
CA THR A 158 -2.41 21.78 12.64
C THR A 158 -1.93 20.38 13.02
N ALA A 159 -2.57 19.34 12.48
CA ALA A 159 -2.17 17.95 12.70
C ALA A 159 -0.75 17.66 12.18
N MET A 160 -0.42 18.16 10.98
CA MET A 160 0.90 18.03 10.35
C MET A 160 1.98 18.78 11.13
N ALA A 161 1.70 20.01 11.60
CA ALA A 161 2.62 20.75 12.46
C ALA A 161 2.87 20.02 13.79
N TRP A 162 1.85 19.43 14.38
CA TRP A 162 1.97 18.63 15.60
C TRP A 162 2.81 17.36 15.38
N LEU A 163 2.56 16.63 14.29
CA LEU A 163 3.33 15.44 13.90
C LEU A 163 4.81 15.77 13.66
N ALA A 164 5.09 16.85 12.91
CA ALA A 164 6.45 17.31 12.67
C ALA A 164 7.19 17.65 13.97
N LYS A 165 6.52 18.34 14.91
CA LYS A 165 7.07 18.65 16.24
C LYS A 165 7.39 17.39 17.03
N ARG A 166 6.52 16.37 16.98
CA ARG A 166 6.75 15.08 17.66
C ARG A 166 7.88 14.26 17.04
N GLN A 167 7.99 14.22 15.71
CA GLN A 167 9.09 13.55 15.03
C GLN A 167 10.44 14.19 15.36
N LEU A 168 10.53 15.53 15.36
CA LEU A 168 11.74 16.25 15.76
C LEU A 168 12.14 15.92 17.21
N ALA A 169 11.18 15.91 18.14
CA ALA A 169 11.43 15.54 19.53
C ALA A 169 11.95 14.10 19.67
N ALA A 170 11.34 13.14 18.96
CA ALA A 170 11.77 11.75 18.97
C ALA A 170 13.20 11.58 18.39
N ARG A 171 13.53 12.30 17.31
CA ARG A 171 14.87 12.29 16.70
C ARG A 171 15.93 12.80 17.66
N TRP A 172 15.64 13.85 18.41
CA TRP A 172 16.56 14.37 19.44
C TRP A 172 16.69 13.42 20.63
N ALA A 173 15.61 12.78 21.07
CA ALA A 173 15.67 11.78 22.14
C ALA A 173 16.57 10.59 21.76
N LEU A 174 16.47 10.09 20.53
CA LEU A 174 17.35 9.03 20.02
C LEU A 174 18.82 9.46 19.90
N THR A 175 19.05 10.72 19.51
CA THR A 175 20.41 11.29 19.43
C THR A 175 21.04 11.40 20.83
N ALA A 176 20.26 11.80 21.85
CA ALA A 176 20.74 11.89 23.23
C ALA A 176 21.15 10.52 23.81
N VAL A 177 20.37 9.46 23.54
CA VAL A 177 20.69 8.10 23.97
C VAL A 177 21.99 7.57 23.31
N PHE A 178 22.29 8.00 22.09
CA PHE A 178 23.49 7.56 21.37
C PHE A 178 24.77 8.29 21.79
N VAL A 179 24.66 9.50 22.36
CA VAL A 179 25.81 10.27 22.87
C VAL A 179 26.22 9.78 24.27
N ASP A 180 25.25 9.39 25.11
CA ASP A 180 25.52 8.94 26.49
C ASP A 180 26.27 7.59 26.56
N SER A 181 26.05 6.72 25.56
CA SER A 181 26.74 5.42 25.46
C SER A 181 28.22 5.49 25.03
N ARG A 182 28.75 6.70 24.73
CA ARG A 182 30.16 6.90 24.35
C ARG A 182 31.01 7.58 25.42
N LEU A 183 30.46 7.90 26.59
CA LEU A 183 31.26 8.47 27.67
C LEU A 183 32.13 7.36 28.30
N PRO A 184 33.48 7.53 28.35
CA PRO A 184 34.35 6.55 28.97
C PRO A 184 33.98 6.42 30.45
N LYS A 185 33.79 5.18 30.92
CA LYS A 185 33.64 4.90 32.35
C LYS A 185 34.86 5.46 33.08
N ARG A 186 34.67 6.53 33.84
CA ARG A 186 35.71 7.05 34.73
C ARG A 186 36.09 5.93 35.70
N ALA A 187 37.35 5.54 35.65
CA ALA A 187 37.97 4.59 36.58
C ALA A 187 38.26 5.28 37.93
#